data_AF-A0A8S4A389-F1
#
_entry.id   AF-A0A8S4A389-F1
#
_cell.length_a   1.000
_cell.length_b   1.000
_cell.length_c   1.000
_cell.angle_alpha   90.00
_cell.angle_beta   90.00
_cell.angle_gamma   90.00
#
_symmetry.space_group_name_H-M   'P 1'
#
loop_
_entity.id
_entity.type
_entity.pdbx_description
1 polymer ?
#
loop_
_entity_poly.entity_id
_entity_poly.type
_entity_poly.pdbx_seq_one_letter_code
_entity_poly.pdbx_strand_id
1 'polypeptide(L)'
;MAPKEKKPVEVVVFENPQKRKASRKPYLKQDKRKKFKKTEEEEEENPSKPRAFFDQKKFRYDVRKLGIHGFDKKDKETAMVDFLVELGAKPPKNKCYPIQEYQKIMKEKKDEEKRMEELERKAGIKKKKPRTKKDKSRDDILGHVDGQVGFYKEGVQFVKKHK
;
A
#
# COMPACT_ATOMS: atom_id res chain seq x y z
N MET A 1 68.17 9.27 24.84
CA MET A 1 66.73 9.33 25.23
C MET A 1 66.22 7.90 25.29
N ALA A 2 65.84 7.41 26.47
CA ALA A 2 65.37 6.03 26.65
C ALA A 2 63.91 5.88 26.14
N PRO A 3 63.55 4.77 25.47
CA PRO A 3 62.19 4.53 25.01
C PRO A 3 61.27 4.18 26.19
N LYS A 4 60.09 4.82 26.25
CA LYS A 4 59.09 4.56 27.30
C LYS A 4 58.32 3.28 26.99
N GLU A 5 58.32 2.33 27.93
CA GLU A 5 57.51 1.13 27.88
C GLU A 5 56.00 1.47 27.98
N LYS A 6 55.19 0.87 27.09
CA LYS A 6 53.74 1.07 27.07
C LYS A 6 53.08 0.04 27.98
N LYS A 7 52.29 0.50 28.94
CA LYS A 7 51.50 -0.35 29.83
C LYS A 7 50.46 -1.15 29.03
N PRO A 8 50.16 -2.41 29.41
CA PRO A 8 49.15 -3.20 28.73
C PRO A 8 47.77 -2.54 28.90
N VAL A 9 47.02 -2.45 27.79
CA VAL A 9 45.66 -1.90 27.77
C VAL A 9 44.70 -3.06 28.00
N GLU A 10 43.96 -3.02 29.10
CA GLU A 10 42.89 -3.98 29.36
C GLU A 10 41.66 -3.60 28.55
N VAL A 11 41.33 -4.45 27.57
CA VAL A 11 40.13 -4.30 26.74
C VAL A 11 39.04 -5.20 27.30
N VAL A 12 38.12 -4.62 28.07
CA VAL A 12 36.94 -5.33 28.57
C VAL A 12 35.87 -5.34 27.47
N VAL A 13 35.71 -6.49 26.82
CA VAL A 13 34.67 -6.70 25.81
C VAL A 13 33.37 -7.10 26.50
N PHE A 14 32.39 -6.19 26.51
CA PHE A 14 31.05 -6.50 27.00
C PHE A 14 30.21 -7.16 25.91
N GLU A 15 29.91 -8.44 26.08
CA GLU A 15 28.96 -9.15 25.23
C GLU A 15 27.52 -8.84 25.65
N ASN A 16 26.85 -7.96 24.90
CA ASN A 16 25.46 -7.60 25.18
C ASN A 16 24.49 -8.73 24.78
N PRO A 17 23.77 -9.38 25.72
CA PRO A 17 22.89 -10.51 25.43
C PRO A 17 21.67 -10.14 24.58
N GLN A 18 21.25 -8.87 24.58
CA GLN A 18 20.12 -8.41 23.74
C GLN A 18 20.50 -8.35 22.26
N LYS A 19 21.79 -8.17 21.92
CA LYS A 19 22.28 -8.13 20.53
C LYS A 19 22.47 -9.52 19.91
N ARG A 20 22.48 -10.60 20.70
CA ARG A 20 22.62 -11.99 20.21
C ARG A 20 21.49 -12.41 19.27
N LYS A 21 20.29 -11.84 19.39
CA LYS A 21 19.15 -12.15 18.52
C LYS A 21 19.22 -11.45 17.15
N ALA A 22 20.02 -10.39 17.02
CA ALA A 22 20.20 -9.65 15.77
C ALA A 22 21.28 -10.29 14.87
N SER A 23 22.35 -10.83 15.45
CA SER A 23 23.47 -11.43 14.70
C SER A 23 23.30 -12.93 14.38
N ARG A 24 22.40 -13.63 15.06
CA ARG A 24 22.11 -15.07 14.84
C ARG A 24 21.02 -15.35 13.80
N LYS A 25 20.63 -14.37 13.00
CA LYS A 25 20.00 -14.73 11.73
C LYS A 25 21.15 -15.16 10.82
N PRO A 26 21.34 -16.46 10.53
CA PRO A 26 22.16 -16.80 9.37
C PRO A 26 21.57 -15.98 8.24
N TYR A 27 22.41 -15.23 7.54
CA TYR A 27 21.99 -14.63 6.30
C TYR A 27 21.53 -15.83 5.45
N LEU A 28 20.22 -16.08 5.37
CA LEU A 28 19.75 -16.89 4.28
C LEU A 28 20.03 -16.00 3.07
N LYS A 29 21.14 -16.25 2.39
CA LYS A 29 21.25 -16.05 0.95
C LYS A 29 20.16 -16.94 0.36
N GLN A 30 18.91 -16.50 0.47
CA GLN A 30 17.85 -17.01 -0.36
C GLN A 30 18.19 -16.40 -1.71
N ASP A 31 18.92 -17.16 -2.52
CA ASP A 31 18.86 -17.02 -3.97
C ASP A 31 17.40 -17.20 -4.36
N LYS A 32 16.62 -16.11 -4.22
CA LYS A 32 15.25 -16.02 -4.71
C LYS A 32 15.27 -15.79 -6.21
N ARG A 33 16.01 -16.63 -6.93
CA ARG A 33 15.56 -17.05 -8.26
C ARG A 33 14.50 -18.12 -8.02
N LYS A 34 13.36 -17.70 -7.45
CA LYS A 34 12.12 -18.43 -7.71
C LYS A 34 12.03 -18.42 -9.23
N LYS A 35 12.29 -19.57 -9.85
CA LYS A 35 11.89 -19.84 -11.22
C LYS A 35 10.40 -19.52 -11.26
N PHE A 36 10.06 -18.32 -11.72
CA PHE A 36 8.71 -18.05 -12.19
C PHE A 36 8.53 -19.08 -13.30
N LYS A 37 7.77 -20.15 -13.01
CA LYS A 37 7.18 -20.94 -14.07
C LYS A 37 6.44 -19.93 -14.94
N LYS A 38 6.89 -19.80 -16.17
CA LYS A 38 6.30 -18.97 -17.21
C LYS A 38 4.89 -19.51 -17.46
N THR A 39 3.90 -19.05 -16.68
CA THR A 39 2.48 -19.34 -16.91
C THR A 39 1.93 -18.43 -18.00
N GLU A 40 2.68 -18.25 -19.08
CA GLU A 40 2.18 -17.66 -20.33
C GLU A 40 1.82 -18.75 -21.36
N GLU A 41 2.20 -20.00 -21.11
CA GLU A 41 1.93 -21.15 -22.02
C GLU A 41 0.95 -22.19 -21.41
N GLU A 42 0.58 -22.10 -20.12
CA GLU A 42 -0.41 -23.01 -19.47
C GLU A 42 -1.86 -22.45 -19.48
N GLU A 43 -2.18 -21.53 -20.40
CA GLU A 43 -3.58 -21.29 -20.82
C GLU A 43 -3.90 -22.00 -22.14
N GLU A 44 -3.15 -23.04 -22.50
CA GLU A 44 -3.69 -24.08 -23.37
C GLU A 44 -4.85 -24.77 -22.66
N GLU A 45 -6.04 -24.25 -22.95
CA GLU A 45 -7.24 -25.02 -23.27
C GLU A 45 -7.57 -26.15 -22.28
N ASN A 46 -8.31 -25.82 -21.21
CA ASN A 46 -9.30 -26.79 -20.75
C ASN A 46 -10.40 -26.86 -21.82
N PRO A 47 -10.58 -27.97 -22.57
CA PRO A 47 -11.58 -28.06 -23.64
C PRO A 47 -13.02 -28.01 -23.10
N SER A 48 -13.21 -28.05 -21.77
CA SER A 48 -14.51 -28.14 -21.12
C SER A 48 -15.17 -26.79 -20.81
N LYS A 49 -14.50 -25.65 -21.00
CA LYS A 49 -15.09 -24.32 -20.73
C LYS A 49 -15.49 -23.66 -22.04
N PRO A 50 -16.76 -23.21 -22.21
CA PRO A 50 -17.14 -22.42 -23.37
C PRO A 50 -16.27 -21.17 -23.40
N ARG A 51 -15.44 -21.04 -24.45
CA ARG A 51 -14.60 -19.86 -24.64
C ARG A 51 -15.53 -18.69 -24.91
N ALA A 52 -15.61 -17.76 -23.97
CA ALA A 52 -16.23 -16.48 -24.26
C ALA A 52 -15.40 -15.84 -25.39
N PHE A 53 -16.02 -15.57 -26.54
CA PHE A 53 -15.37 -14.97 -27.71
C PHE A 53 -14.71 -13.61 -27.41
N PHE A 54 -15.09 -12.97 -26.30
CA PHE A 54 -14.51 -11.72 -25.83
C PHE A 54 -14.37 -11.70 -24.31
N ASP A 55 -13.14 -11.86 -23.81
CA ASP A 55 -12.83 -11.67 -22.40
C ASP A 55 -12.41 -10.21 -22.15
N GLN A 56 -13.32 -9.45 -21.55
CA GLN A 56 -13.08 -8.03 -21.23
C GLN A 56 -11.87 -7.84 -20.31
N LYS A 57 -11.55 -8.80 -19.44
CA LYS A 57 -10.40 -8.68 -18.52
C LYS A 57 -9.08 -8.76 -19.27
N LYS A 58 -8.97 -9.71 -20.21
CA LYS A 58 -7.82 -9.85 -21.11
C LYS A 58 -7.67 -8.62 -21.99
N PHE A 59 -8.77 -8.15 -22.59
CA PHE A 59 -8.75 -6.93 -23.39
C PHE A 59 -8.25 -5.70 -22.60
N ARG A 60 -8.73 -5.51 -21.37
CA ARG A 60 -8.27 -4.41 -20.50
C ARG A 60 -6.78 -4.53 -20.17
N TYR A 61 -6.28 -5.74 -19.94
CA TYR A 61 -4.87 -6.01 -19.71
C TYR A 61 -4.03 -5.66 -20.94
N ASP A 62 -4.45 -6.10 -22.13
CA ASP A 62 -3.73 -5.87 -23.39
C ASP A 62 -3.71 -4.39 -23.76
N VAL A 63 -4.84 -3.69 -23.64
CA VAL A 63 -4.92 -2.24 -23.86
C VAL A 63 -3.98 -1.48 -22.93
N ARG A 64 -3.92 -1.86 -21.64
CA ARG A 64 -3.02 -1.25 -20.67
C ARG A 64 -1.55 -1.49 -21.06
N LYS A 65 -1.19 -2.72 -21.40
CA LYS A 65 0.16 -3.11 -21.84
C LYS A 65 0.59 -2.36 -23.10
N LEU A 66 -0.31 -2.25 -24.09
CA LEU A 66 -0.08 -1.51 -25.32
C LEU A 66 0.07 -0.01 -25.06
N GLY A 67 -0.75 0.57 -24.18
CA GLY A 67 -0.62 1.97 -23.77
C GLY A 67 0.74 2.29 -23.14
N ILE A 68 1.22 1.43 -22.24
CA ILE A 68 2.54 1.57 -21.60
C ILE A 68 3.68 1.48 -22.63
N HIS A 69 3.52 0.67 -23.67
CA HIS A 69 4.53 0.53 -24.72
C HIS A 69 4.82 1.85 -25.46
N GLY A 70 3.84 2.74 -25.57
CA GLY A 70 3.95 4.03 -26.25
C GLY A 70 4.66 5.14 -25.46
N PHE A 71 4.97 4.94 -24.18
CA PHE A 71 5.64 5.97 -23.36
C PHE A 71 7.16 6.02 -23.56
N ASP A 72 7.72 7.20 -23.27
CA ASP A 72 9.16 7.43 -23.14
C ASP A 72 9.76 6.57 -22.03
N LYS A 73 11.07 6.32 -22.06
CA LYS A 73 11.74 5.36 -21.15
C LYS A 73 11.42 5.60 -19.67
N LYS A 74 11.47 6.87 -19.22
CA LYS A 74 11.21 7.24 -17.82
C LYS A 74 9.75 6.99 -17.43
N ASP A 75 8.82 7.39 -18.29
CA ASP A 75 7.38 7.28 -18.02
C ASP A 75 6.88 5.84 -18.23
N LYS A 76 7.55 5.06 -19.08
CA LYS A 76 7.32 3.63 -19.25
C LYS A 76 7.66 2.87 -17.98
N GLU A 77 8.78 3.19 -17.32
CA GLU A 77 9.16 2.56 -16.06
C GLU A 77 8.14 2.82 -14.95
N THR A 78 7.71 4.08 -14.79
CA THR A 78 6.71 4.45 -13.77
C THR A 78 5.36 3.79 -14.06
N ALA A 79 4.87 3.86 -15.30
CA ALA A 79 3.60 3.25 -15.68
C ALA A 79 3.62 1.72 -15.57
N MET A 80 4.77 1.08 -15.84
CA MET A 80 4.95 -0.36 -15.68
C MET A 80 4.96 -0.78 -14.21
N VAL A 81 5.60 -0.01 -13.33
CA VAL A 81 5.55 -0.23 -11.88
C VAL A 81 4.12 -0.14 -11.37
N ASP A 82 3.38 0.90 -11.78
CA ASP A 82 1.98 1.07 -11.39
C ASP A 82 1.11 -0.10 -11.89
N PHE A 83 1.33 -0.54 -13.13
CA PHE A 83 0.64 -1.70 -13.69
C PHE A 83 0.93 -2.99 -12.92
N LEU A 84 2.18 -3.24 -12.55
CA LEU A 84 2.54 -4.41 -11.74
C LEU A 84 1.88 -4.34 -10.35
N VAL A 85 1.81 -3.17 -9.74
CA VAL A 85 1.12 -2.97 -8.45
C VAL A 85 -0.38 -3.25 -8.59
N GLU A 86 -1.03 -2.80 -9.67
CA GLU A 86 -2.43 -3.14 -9.98
C GLU A 86 -2.65 -4.66 -10.11
N LEU A 87 -1.68 -5.39 -10.67
CA LEU A 87 -1.69 -6.86 -10.76
C LEU A 87 -1.35 -7.55 -9.43
N GLY A 88 -1.11 -6.79 -8.36
CA GLY A 88 -0.85 -7.30 -7.02
C GLY A 88 0.63 -7.47 -6.67
N ALA A 89 1.55 -6.95 -7.48
CA ALA A 89 2.95 -6.86 -7.09
C ALA A 89 3.10 -5.93 -5.87
N LYS A 90 4.12 -6.20 -5.04
CA LYS A 90 4.42 -5.33 -3.91
C LYS A 90 4.99 -4.01 -4.41
N PRO A 91 4.48 -2.84 -3.96
CA PRO A 91 4.99 -1.55 -4.39
C PRO A 91 6.47 -1.36 -4.02
N PRO A 92 7.22 -0.55 -4.80
CA PRO A 92 8.61 -0.26 -4.51
C PRO A 92 8.75 0.45 -3.15
N LYS A 93 9.95 0.38 -2.57
CA LYS A 93 10.23 1.07 -1.30
C LYS A 93 10.25 2.58 -1.53
N ASN A 94 9.59 3.31 -0.63
CA ASN A 94 9.66 4.76 -0.61
C ASN A 94 11.09 5.24 -0.35
N LYS A 95 11.44 6.38 -0.94
CA LYS A 95 12.70 7.08 -0.64
C LYS A 95 12.71 7.49 0.84
N CYS A 96 13.85 7.30 1.50
CA CYS A 96 14.04 7.74 2.87
C CYS A 96 14.43 9.22 2.87
N TYR A 97 13.65 10.03 3.59
CA TYR A 97 13.91 11.46 3.76
C TYR A 97 14.08 11.79 5.25
N PRO A 98 14.92 12.77 5.61
CA PRO A 98 14.87 13.41 6.91
C PRO A 98 13.47 13.95 7.22
N ILE A 99 13.04 13.87 8.47
CA ILE A 99 11.66 14.17 8.85
C ILE A 99 11.23 15.61 8.50
N GLN A 100 12.14 16.57 8.60
CA GLN A 100 11.88 17.97 8.30
C GLN A 100 11.63 18.20 6.80
N GLU A 101 12.40 17.55 5.93
CA GLU A 101 12.22 17.61 4.48
C GLU A 101 10.91 16.94 4.05
N TYR A 102 10.61 15.76 4.63
CA TYR A 102 9.37 15.06 4.35
C TYR A 102 8.14 15.92 4.68
N GLN A 103 8.15 16.61 5.83
CA GLN A 103 7.07 17.53 6.20
C GLN A 103 6.90 18.69 5.22
N LYS A 104 7.99 19.25 4.70
CA LYS A 104 7.93 20.32 3.67
C LYS A 104 7.31 19.79 2.38
N ILE A 105 7.78 18.65 1.88
CA ILE A 105 7.24 18.01 0.66
C ILE A 105 5.75 17.73 0.81
N MET A 106 5.29 17.24 1.97
CA MET A 106 3.88 16.96 2.21
C MET A 106 3.01 18.22 2.25
N LYS A 107 3.54 19.34 2.77
CA LYS A 107 2.85 20.64 2.75
C LYS A 107 2.73 21.16 1.32
N GLU A 108 3.83 21.15 0.57
CA GLU A 108 3.86 21.58 -0.84
C GLU A 108 2.87 20.81 -1.69
N LYS A 109 2.87 19.47 -1.60
CA LYS A 109 1.90 18.61 -2.30
C LYS A 109 0.45 18.96 -1.97
N LYS A 110 0.16 19.21 -0.69
CA LYS A 110 -1.19 19.57 -0.24
C LYS A 110 -1.63 20.93 -0.78
N ASP A 111 -0.71 21.88 -0.87
CA ASP A 111 -1.03 23.21 -1.39
C ASP A 111 -1.13 23.22 -2.91
N GLU A 112 -0.34 22.40 -3.62
CA GLU A 112 -0.49 22.18 -5.06
C GLU A 112 -1.81 21.49 -5.40
N GLU A 113 -2.22 20.48 -4.63
CA GLU A 113 -3.51 19.82 -4.78
C GLU A 113 -4.68 20.78 -4.61
N LYS A 114 -4.63 21.68 -3.61
CA LYS A 114 -5.64 22.73 -3.43
C LYS A 114 -5.67 23.71 -4.61
N ARG A 115 -4.51 24.11 -5.13
CA ARG A 115 -4.42 25.02 -6.29
C ARG A 115 -5.03 24.37 -7.53
N MET A 116 -4.70 23.10 -7.78
CA MET A 116 -5.31 22.34 -8.88
C MET A 116 -6.81 22.17 -8.69
N GLU A 117 -7.29 21.92 -7.48
CA GLU A 117 -8.71 21.87 -7.16
C GLU A 117 -9.42 23.20 -7.43
N GLU A 118 -8.82 24.33 -7.07
CA GLU A 118 -9.38 25.64 -7.35
C GLU A 118 -9.44 25.92 -8.86
N LEU A 119 -8.41 25.51 -9.61
CA LEU A 119 -8.37 25.63 -11.07
C LEU A 119 -9.45 24.74 -11.72
N GLU A 120 -9.58 23.49 -11.31
CA GLU A 120 -10.63 22.57 -11.78
C GLU A 120 -12.03 23.12 -11.49
N ARG A 121 -12.23 23.70 -10.29
CA ARG A 121 -13.49 24.35 -9.90
C ARG A 121 -13.78 25.56 -10.80
N LYS A 122 -12.77 26.38 -11.09
CA LYS A 122 -12.88 27.51 -12.02
C LYS A 122 -13.16 27.05 -13.45
N ALA A 123 -12.60 25.91 -13.86
CA ALA A 123 -12.85 25.28 -15.15
C ALA A 123 -14.21 24.55 -15.24
N GLY A 124 -15.02 24.55 -14.18
CA GLY A 124 -16.35 23.96 -14.17
C GLY A 124 -16.38 22.43 -14.05
N ILE A 125 -15.24 21.78 -13.79
CA ILE A 125 -15.16 20.33 -13.65
C ILE A 125 -15.72 19.92 -12.28
N LYS A 126 -16.85 19.21 -12.28
CA LYS A 126 -17.49 18.72 -11.05
C LYS A 126 -16.75 17.50 -10.52
N LYS A 127 -16.13 17.62 -9.35
CA LYS A 127 -15.56 16.48 -8.63
C LYS A 127 -16.64 15.49 -8.22
N LYS A 128 -16.36 14.19 -8.39
CA LYS A 128 -17.21 13.13 -7.84
C LYS A 128 -17.11 13.18 -6.31
N LYS A 129 -18.24 13.37 -5.63
CA LYS A 129 -18.29 13.29 -4.16
C LYS A 129 -17.84 11.89 -3.73
N PRO A 130 -16.99 11.77 -2.70
CA PRO A 130 -16.65 10.46 -2.15
C PRO A 130 -17.95 9.76 -1.76
N ARG A 131 -18.06 8.47 -2.07
CA ARG A 131 -19.15 7.63 -1.55
C ARG A 131 -19.03 7.66 -0.04
N THR A 132 -19.85 8.46 0.64
CA THR A 132 -19.94 8.44 2.09
C THR A 132 -20.35 7.02 2.46
N LYS A 133 -19.56 6.37 3.31
CA LYS A 133 -20.04 5.16 3.98
C LYS A 133 -21.30 5.62 4.70
N LYS A 134 -22.44 4.99 4.40
CA LYS A 134 -23.69 5.26 5.11
C LYS A 134 -23.35 5.10 6.59
N ASP A 135 -23.46 6.16 7.37
CA ASP A 135 -23.30 6.04 8.81
C ASP A 135 -24.28 4.97 9.24
N LYS A 136 -23.77 3.93 9.91
CA LYS A 136 -24.60 2.90 10.51
C LYS A 136 -25.62 3.63 11.36
N SER A 137 -26.90 3.34 11.12
CA SER A 137 -27.96 3.90 11.96
C SER A 137 -27.61 3.58 13.41
N ARG A 138 -27.87 4.52 14.32
CA ARG A 138 -27.78 4.23 15.76
C ARG A 138 -28.64 3.03 16.17
N ASP A 139 -29.58 2.65 15.31
CA ASP A 139 -30.47 1.50 15.43
C ASP A 139 -29.86 0.16 14.96
N ASP A 140 -28.60 0.13 14.53
CA ASP A 140 -27.93 -1.13 14.18
C ASP A 140 -27.74 -1.96 15.47
N ILE A 141 -28.62 -2.93 15.67
CA ILE A 141 -28.72 -3.85 16.82
C ILE A 141 -27.37 -4.52 17.18
N LEU A 142 -26.46 -4.63 16.21
CA LEU A 142 -25.11 -5.19 16.34
C LEU A 142 -24.04 -4.18 16.79
N GLY A 143 -24.42 -2.93 17.08
CA GLY A 143 -23.51 -1.80 17.34
C GLY A 143 -23.55 -1.25 18.76
N HIS A 144 -24.32 -1.83 19.68
CA HIS A 144 -24.32 -1.46 21.10
C HIS A 144 -23.67 -2.58 21.88
N VAL A 145 -22.52 -2.28 22.50
CA VAL A 145 -21.66 -3.23 23.23
C VAL A 145 -22.40 -3.91 24.40
N ASP A 146 -23.51 -3.32 24.85
CA ASP A 146 -24.21 -3.66 26.10
C ASP A 146 -25.52 -4.44 25.91
N GLY A 147 -25.84 -4.91 24.70
CA GLY A 147 -27.05 -5.73 24.46
C GLY A 147 -28.40 -5.02 24.64
N GLN A 148 -28.40 -3.69 24.82
CA GLN A 148 -29.61 -2.88 24.91
C GLN A 148 -30.37 -2.83 23.57
N VAL A 149 -31.69 -3.02 23.64
CA VAL A 149 -32.61 -2.90 22.51
C VAL A 149 -32.95 -1.43 22.20
N GLY A 150 -32.76 -1.00 20.96
CA GLY A 150 -33.08 0.37 20.53
C GLY A 150 -32.00 1.40 20.91
N PHE A 151 -32.27 2.68 20.66
CA PHE A 151 -31.31 3.77 20.89
C PHE A 151 -31.67 4.60 22.12
N TYR A 152 -30.67 4.99 22.91
CA TYR A 152 -30.85 5.85 24.08
C TYR A 152 -30.57 7.31 23.73
N LYS A 153 -31.48 8.23 24.08
CA LYS A 153 -31.30 9.67 23.87
C LYS A 153 -31.97 10.43 25.02
N GLU A 154 -31.24 11.36 25.63
CA GLU A 154 -31.77 12.31 26.63
C GLU A 154 -32.52 11.65 27.79
N GLY A 155 -31.98 10.56 28.35
CA GLY A 155 -32.59 9.90 29.50
C GLY A 155 -33.62 8.82 29.15
N VAL A 156 -34.02 8.72 27.87
CA VAL A 156 -35.12 7.87 27.41
C VAL A 156 -34.65 6.85 26.38
N GLN A 157 -35.13 5.61 26.51
CA GLN A 157 -34.85 4.52 25.57
C GLN A 157 -35.94 4.43 24.50
N PHE A 158 -35.55 4.59 23.24
CA PHE A 158 -36.45 4.52 22.08
C PHE A 158 -36.35 3.14 21.43
N VAL A 159 -37.46 2.39 21.44
CA VAL A 159 -37.56 1.05 20.83
C VAL A 159 -38.51 1.11 19.65
N LYS A 160 -38.07 0.66 18.47
CA LYS A 160 -38.90 0.60 17.27
C LYS A 160 -39.83 -0.60 17.33
N LYS A 161 -41.14 -0.38 17.15
CA LYS A 161 -42.13 -1.47 17.08
C LYS A 161 -41.96 -2.23 15.76
N HIS A 162 -41.70 -3.53 15.84
CA HIS A 162 -41.77 -4.43 14.68
C HIS A 162 -43.25 -4.75 14.38
N LYS A 163 -43.60 -4.73 13.10
CA LYS A 163 -44.88 -5.23 12.57
C LYS A 163 -44.71 -6.67 12.15
#